data_AF-A0A9W9G5K4-F1
#
_entry.id   AF-A0A9W9G5K4-F1
#
_cell.length_a   1.000
_cell.length_b   1.000
_cell.length_c   1.000
_cell.angle_alpha   90.00
_cell.angle_beta   90.00
_cell.angle_gamma   90.00
#
_symmetry.space_group_name_H-M   'P 1'
#
loop_
_entity.id
_entity.type
_entity.pdbx_description
1 polymer ?
#
loop_
_entity_poly.entity_id
_entity_poly.type
_entity_poly.pdbx_seq_one_letter_code
_entity_poly.pdbx_strand_id
1 'polypeptide(L)'
;MLETELIRRLISSYFNIVRETIADQVPKAIMHLLVNHSKDVVQNRLVSELYKEDLFGELLYEDDGIKAEREKCERLLETYKEAAKIVGEVL
;
A
#
# COMPACT_ATOMS: atom_id res chain seq x y z
N MET A 1 -19.21 40.19 42.34
CA MET A 1 -19.30 38.71 42.26
C MET A 1 -20.04 38.23 41.00
N LEU A 2 -21.13 38.89 40.59
CA LEU A 2 -21.89 38.51 39.38
C LEU A 2 -21.07 38.63 38.08
N GLU A 3 -20.31 39.72 37.91
CA GLU A 3 -19.49 39.99 36.71
C GLU A 3 -18.37 38.95 36.53
N THR A 4 -17.71 38.57 37.63
CA THR A 4 -16.68 37.52 37.62
C THR A 4 -17.24 36.14 37.27
N GLU A 5 -18.49 35.87 37.64
CA GLU A 5 -19.15 34.61 37.28
C GLU A 5 -19.56 34.62 35.80
N LEU A 6 -20.04 35.76 35.29
CA LEU A 6 -20.33 35.94 33.87
C LEU A 6 -19.09 35.72 33.00
N ILE A 7 -17.95 36.34 33.36
CA ILE A 7 -16.68 36.16 32.66
C ILE A 7 -16.28 34.67 32.64
N ARG A 8 -16.42 33.97 33.77
CA ARG A 8 -16.13 32.52 33.85
C ARG A 8 -17.01 31.69 32.92
N ARG A 9 -18.31 32.00 32.84
CA ARG A 9 -19.25 31.32 31.93
C ARG A 9 -18.90 31.56 30.46
N LEU A 10 -18.52 32.79 30.10
CA LEU A 10 -18.12 33.14 28.73
C LEU A 10 -16.83 32.41 28.31
N ILE A 11 -15.82 32.36 29.19
CA ILE A 11 -14.58 31.62 28.93
C ILE A 11 -14.87 30.13 28.71
N SER A 12 -15.68 29.50 29.58
CA SER A 12 -16.04 28.09 29.43
C SER A 12 -16.82 27.82 28.14
N SER A 13 -17.74 28.72 27.78
CA SER A 13 -18.50 28.61 26.54
C SER A 13 -17.59 28.70 25.31
N TYR A 14 -16.70 29.69 25.27
CA TYR A 14 -15.74 29.84 24.17
C TYR A 14 -14.78 28.65 24.07
N PHE A 15 -14.26 28.18 25.21
CA PHE A 15 -13.38 27.02 25.25
C PHE A 15 -14.05 25.77 24.68
N ASN A 16 -15.32 25.52 25.00
CA ASN A 16 -16.05 24.37 24.47
C ASN A 16 -16.21 24.46 22.94
N ILE A 17 -16.53 25.64 22.41
CA ILE A 17 -16.63 25.87 20.95
C ILE A 17 -15.30 25.59 20.26
N VAL A 18 -14.20 26.13 20.80
CA VAL A 18 -12.85 25.91 20.26
C VAL A 18 -12.46 24.43 20.35
N ARG A 19 -12.77 23.75 21.45
CA ARG A 19 -12.51 22.32 21.62
C ARG A 19 -13.23 21.48 20.57
N GLU A 20 -14.51 21.74 20.32
CA GLU A 20 -15.29 21.06 19.28
C GLU A 20 -14.72 21.35 17.88
N THR A 21 -14.33 22.59 17.63
CA THR A 21 -13.70 22.99 16.37
C THR A 21 -12.39 22.22 16.14
N ILE A 22 -11.52 22.14 17.14
CA ILE A 22 -10.25 21.41 17.04
C ILE A 22 -10.50 19.91 16.84
N ALA A 23 -11.47 19.33 17.56
CA ALA A 23 -11.82 17.91 17.45
C ALA A 23 -12.28 17.53 16.04
N ASP A 24 -12.91 18.46 15.31
CA ASP A 24 -13.34 18.26 13.92
C ASP A 24 -12.22 18.59 12.91
N GLN A 25 -11.49 19.69 13.11
CA GLN A 25 -10.51 20.19 12.13
C GLN A 25 -9.22 19.36 12.10
N VAL A 26 -8.76 18.85 13.25
CA VAL A 26 -7.50 18.08 13.30
C VAL A 26 -7.58 16.79 12.48
N PRO A 27 -8.62 15.94 12.63
CA PRO A 27 -8.76 14.76 11.78
C PRO A 27 -8.85 15.10 10.29
N LYS A 28 -9.55 16.19 9.93
CA LYS A 28 -9.64 16.65 8.54
C LYS A 28 -8.29 17.06 7.97
N ALA A 29 -7.48 17.77 8.76
CA ALA A 29 -6.12 18.14 8.36
C ALA A 29 -5.24 16.89 8.14
N ILE A 30 -5.30 15.90 9.04
CA ILE A 30 -4.56 14.63 8.88
C ILE A 30 -5.03 13.89 7.63
N MET A 31 -6.34 13.79 7.42
CA MET A 31 -6.90 13.12 6.25
C MET A 31 -6.44 13.79 4.95
N HIS A 32 -6.45 15.12 4.89
CA HIS A 32 -6.08 15.84 3.67
C HIS A 32 -4.57 15.83 3.43
N LEU A 33 -3.78 16.20 4.44
CA LEU A 33 -2.35 16.45 4.28
C LEU A 33 -1.50 15.19 4.31
N LEU A 34 -1.95 14.13 5.01
CA LEU A 34 -1.20 12.89 5.14
C LEU A 34 -1.86 11.77 4.35
N VAL A 35 -3.10 11.41 4.68
CA VAL A 35 -3.72 10.19 4.15
C VAL A 35 -3.98 10.31 2.65
N ASN A 36 -4.72 11.34 2.23
CA ASN A 36 -5.06 11.56 0.83
C ASN A 36 -3.82 11.90 0.01
N HIS A 37 -2.95 12.78 0.53
CA HIS A 37 -1.68 13.08 -0.13
C HIS A 37 -0.83 11.83 -0.37
N SER A 38 -0.65 10.98 0.65
CA SER A 38 0.13 9.75 0.50
C SER A 38 -0.51 8.82 -0.51
N LYS A 39 -1.84 8.66 -0.46
CA LYS A 39 -2.58 7.84 -1.43
C LYS A 39 -2.38 8.30 -2.87
N ASP A 40 -2.40 9.60 -3.11
CA ASP A 40 -2.29 10.15 -4.47
C ASP A 40 -0.85 10.10 -5.00
N VAL A 41 0.14 10.29 -4.12
CA VAL A 41 1.55 10.36 -4.51
C VAL A 41 2.24 8.99 -4.55
N VAL A 42 1.77 8.01 -3.78
CA VAL A 42 2.46 6.71 -3.62
C VAL A 42 2.70 6.01 -4.94
N GLN A 43 1.73 6.01 -5.87
CA GLN A 43 1.89 5.33 -7.16
C GLN A 43 3.02 5.93 -7.98
N ASN A 44 3.01 7.26 -8.16
CA ASN A 44 4.04 7.97 -8.89
C ASN A 44 5.41 7.79 -8.22
N ARG A 45 5.45 7.82 -6.88
CA ARG A 45 6.70 7.64 -6.14
C ARG A 45 7.26 6.23 -6.34
N LEU A 46 6.43 5.20 -6.19
CA LEU A 46 6.85 3.81 -6.36
C LEU A 46 7.36 3.57 -7.79
N VAL A 47 6.69 4.09 -8.81
CA VAL A 47 7.17 4.00 -10.20
C VAL A 47 8.53 4.69 -10.33
N SER A 48 8.66 5.92 -9.85
CA SER A 48 9.94 6.66 -9.97
C SER A 48 11.10 6.02 -9.21
N GLU A 49 10.83 5.31 -8.11
CA GLU A 49 11.87 4.75 -7.25
C GLU A 49 12.23 3.31 -7.61
N LEU A 50 11.25 2.49 -8.00
CA LEU A 50 11.43 1.07 -8.28
C LEU A 50 11.64 0.78 -9.77
N TYR A 51 11.15 1.64 -10.67
CA TYR A 51 11.28 1.42 -12.11
C TYR A 51 12.59 1.99 -12.66
N LYS A 52 13.70 1.46 -12.14
CA LYS A 52 15.07 1.82 -12.54
C LYS A 52 15.80 0.56 -12.99
N GLU A 53 16.30 0.55 -14.23
CA GLU A 53 16.89 -0.64 -14.86
C GLU A 53 18.07 -1.21 -14.06
N ASP A 54 18.85 -0.34 -13.42
CA ASP A 54 19.95 -0.69 -12.53
C ASP A 54 19.50 -1.47 -11.28
N LEU A 55 18.25 -1.32 -10.84
CA LEU A 55 17.69 -2.04 -9.69
C LEU A 55 16.99 -3.34 -10.08
N PHE A 56 16.71 -3.58 -11.35
CA PHE A 56 15.92 -4.75 -11.77
C PHE A 56 16.59 -6.08 -11.42
N GLY A 57 17.92 -6.17 -11.48
CA GLY A 57 18.63 -7.39 -11.13
C GLY A 57 18.41 -7.83 -9.67
N GLU A 58 18.24 -6.87 -8.76
CA GLU A 58 17.99 -7.14 -7.34
C GLU A 58 16.48 -7.23 -7.05
N LEU A 59 15.69 -6.26 -7.53
CA LEU A 59 14.26 -6.17 -7.23
C LEU A 59 13.44 -7.29 -7.87
N LEU A 60 13.86 -7.78 -9.04
CA LEU A 60 13.19 -8.86 -9.77
C LEU A 60 13.94 -10.20 -9.61
N TYR A 61 14.83 -10.30 -8.62
CA TYR A 61 15.53 -11.55 -8.32
C TYR A 61 14.52 -12.64 -7.92
N GLU A 62 14.48 -13.72 -8.70
CA GLU A 62 13.72 -14.91 -8.38
C GLU A 62 14.52 -15.75 -7.37
N ASP A 63 13.88 -16.15 -6.26
CA ASP A 63 14.50 -17.05 -5.29
C ASP A 63 14.93 -18.37 -5.94
N ASP A 64 16.14 -18.84 -5.61
CA ASP A 64 16.73 -20.03 -6.24
C ASP A 64 15.89 -21.31 -6.02
N GLY A 65 15.17 -21.41 -4.89
CA GLY A 65 14.27 -22.53 -4.61
C GLY A 65 13.05 -22.50 -5.52
N ILE A 66 12.45 -21.32 -5.72
CA ILE A 66 11.32 -21.13 -6.64
C ILE A 66 11.76 -21.44 -8.07
N LYS A 67 12.93 -20.94 -8.48
CA LYS A 67 13.53 -21.21 -9.79
C LYS A 67 13.70 -22.72 -10.02
N ALA A 68 14.26 -23.44 -9.04
CA ALA A 68 14.48 -24.89 -9.15
C ALA A 68 13.17 -25.68 -9.29
N GLU A 69 12.13 -25.31 -8.53
CA GLU A 69 10.81 -25.94 -8.66
C GLU A 69 10.14 -25.62 -10.00
N ARG A 70 10.27 -24.38 -10.50
CA ARG A 70 9.78 -24.00 -11.84
C ARG A 70 10.45 -24.85 -12.93
N GLU A 71 11.78 -24.95 -12.91
CA GLU A 71 12.54 -25.76 -13.88
C GLU A 71 12.18 -27.25 -13.80
N LYS A 72 11.90 -27.77 -12.60
CA LYS A 72 11.44 -29.16 -12.42
C LYS A 72 10.05 -29.39 -13.02
N CYS A 73 9.12 -28.47 -12.81
CA CYS A 73 7.80 -28.51 -13.42
C CYS A 73 7.87 -28.42 -14.95
N GLU A 74 8.72 -27.55 -15.50
CA GLU A 74 8.94 -27.43 -16.94
C GLU A 74 9.44 -28.76 -17.54
N ARG A 75 10.44 -29.39 -16.92
CA ARG A 75 10.95 -30.71 -17.36
C ARG A 75 9.88 -31.79 -17.32
N LEU A 76 9.07 -31.81 -16.26
CA LEU A 76 7.99 -32.80 -16.10
C LEU A 76 6.92 -32.60 -17.18
N LEU A 77 6.55 -31.34 -17.46
CA LEU A 77 5.59 -30.99 -18.50
C LEU A 77 6.08 -31.41 -19.89
N GLU A 78 7.35 -31.17 -20.20
CA GLU A 78 7.96 -31.59 -21.47
C GLU A 78 7.91 -33.11 -21.62
N THR A 79 8.26 -33.84 -20.55
CA THR A 79 8.17 -35.31 -20.52
C THR A 79 6.75 -35.79 -20.80
N TYR A 80 5.74 -35.18 -20.19
CA TYR A 80 4.34 -35.55 -20.43
C TYR A 80 3.87 -35.22 -21.84
N LYS A 81 4.33 -34.11 -22.43
CA LYS A 81 4.01 -33.75 -23.82
C LYS A 81 4.58 -34.76 -24.81
N GLU A 82 5.84 -35.16 -24.63
CA GLU A 82 6.46 -36.20 -25.46
C GLU A 82 5.76 -37.56 -25.30
N ALA A 83 5.43 -37.94 -24.06
CA ALA A 83 4.65 -39.16 -23.82
C ALA A 83 3.27 -39.13 -24.51
N ALA A 84 2.56 -38.00 -24.44
CA ALA A 84 1.28 -37.83 -25.11
C ALA A 84 1.41 -37.90 -26.64
N LYS A 85 2.48 -37.33 -27.21
CA LYS A 85 2.77 -37.41 -28.64
C LYS A 85 3.00 -38.85 -29.08
N ILE A 86 3.82 -39.61 -28.36
CA ILE A 86 4.07 -41.04 -28.63
C ILE A 86 2.77 -41.84 -28.57
N VAL A 87 1.93 -41.63 -27.56
CA VAL A 87 0.62 -42.30 -27.46
C VAL A 87 -0.29 -41.96 -28.64
N GLY A 88 -0.24 -40.70 -29.12
CA GLY A 88 -1.00 -40.25 -30.29
C GLY A 88 -0.49 -40.81 -31.63
N GLU A 89 0.79 -41.18 -31.75
CA GLU A 89 1.37 -41.78 -32.96
C GLU A 89 1.07 -43.30 -33.08
N VAL A 90 0.75 -43.97 -31.97
CA VAL A 90 0.44 -45.41 -31.92
C VAL A 90 -1.06 -45.69 -32.16
N LEU A 91 -1.90 -44.66 -32.10
CA LEU A 91 -3.35 -44.68 -32.36
C LEU A 91 -3.65 -44.29 -33.82
#